data_AF-A0A370MWA4-F1
#
_entry.id   AF-A0A370MWA4-F1
#
_cell.length_a   1.000
_cell.length_b   1.000
_cell.length_c   1.000
_cell.angle_alpha   90.00
_cell.angle_beta   90.00
_cell.angle_gamma   90.00
#
_symmetry.space_group_name_H-M   'P 1'
#
loop_
_entity.id
_entity.type
_entity.pdbx_description
1 polymer ?
#
loop_
_entity_poly.entity_id
_entity_poly.type
_entity_poly.pdbx_seq_one_letter_code
_entity_poly.pdbx_strand_id
1 'polypeptide(L)' 'MFSAYEFGWGYCSFALDPDAVCEALGAADTTQKQLLLAFELNKRRLLEAVEKKAIHGTGERIILSATDL' A
#
# COMPACT_ATOMS: atom_id res chain seq x y z
N MET A 1 2.58 8.01 0.68
CA MET A 1 3.27 7.15 1.67
C MET A 1 2.34 7.02 2.86
N PHE A 2 2.14 5.81 3.35
CA PHE A 2 1.35 5.53 4.54
C PHE A 2 2.14 4.59 5.45
N SER A 3 1.74 4.48 6.70
CA SER A 3 2.36 3.54 7.64
C SER A 3 1.30 2.60 8.17
N ALA A 4 1.68 1.35 8.38
CA ALA A 4 0.85 0.37 9.05
C ALA A 4 1.57 -0.14 10.29
N TYR A 5 0.77 -0.53 11.28
CA TYR A 5 1.24 -1.06 12.54
C TYR A 5 0.40 -2.29 12.90
N GLU A 6 1.09 -3.37 13.26
CA GLU A 6 0.47 -4.55 13.85
C GLU A 6 1.37 -5.13 14.94
N PHE A 7 0.73 -5.81 15.89
CA PHE A 7 1.43 -6.48 16.97
C PHE A 7 2.25 -7.66 16.41
N GLY A 8 3.58 -7.55 16.49
CA GLY A 8 4.52 -8.57 16.00
C GLY A 8 5.44 -8.09 14.88
N TRP A 9 5.08 -7.03 14.16
CA TRP A 9 5.93 -6.47 13.07
C TRP A 9 6.51 -5.11 13.44
N GLY A 10 5.89 -4.41 14.39
CA GLY A 10 6.26 -3.04 14.75
C GLY A 10 5.74 -2.02 13.73
N TYR A 11 6.44 -0.90 13.58
CA TYR A 11 6.05 0.18 12.66
C TYR A 11 6.70 -0.03 11.29
N CYS A 12 5.89 -0.26 10.26
CA CYS A 12 6.36 -0.40 8.89
C CYS A 12 5.84 0.74 8.02
N SER A 13 6.72 1.31 7.21
CA SER A 13 6.38 2.40 6.29
C SER A 13 6.24 1.90 4.85
N PHE A 14 5.13 2.25 4.21
CA PHE A 14 4.75 1.77 2.89
C PHE A 14 4.66 2.93 1.90
N ALA A 15 5.33 2.75 0.76
CA ALA A 15 5.18 3.63 -0.39
C ALA A 15 4.35 2.93 -1.45
N LEU A 16 3.30 3.61 -1.91
CA LEU A 16 2.54 3.24 -3.09
C LEU A 16 3.06 4.06 -4.25
N ASP A 17 3.39 3.37 -5.33
CA ASP A 17 3.67 4.01 -6.61
C ASP A 17 2.35 4.51 -7.23
N PRO A 18 2.22 5.80 -7.61
CA PRO A 18 1.03 6.32 -8.28
C PRO A 18 0.60 5.51 -9.50
N ASP A 19 1.57 4.99 -10.26
CA ASP A 19 1.28 4.20 -11.47
C ASP A 19 0.70 2.84 -11.08
N ALA A 20 1.26 2.21 -10.03
CA ALA A 20 0.71 0.97 -9.47
C ALA A 20 -0.69 1.13 -8.87
N VAL A 21 -1.00 2.29 -8.31
CA VAL A 21 -2.35 2.60 -7.80
C VAL A 21 -3.35 2.74 -8.96
N CYS A 22 -2.94 3.32 -10.09
CA CYS A 22 -3.80 3.38 -11.27
C CYS A 22 -4.03 1.99 -11.86
N GLU A 23 -2.97 1.19 -12.03
CA GLU A 23 -3.05 -0.14 -12.64
C GLU A 23 -3.76 -1.18 -11.77
N ALA A 24 -3.42 -1.26 -10.48
CA ALA A 24 -3.90 -2.35 -9.61
C ALA A 24 -5.12 -1.97 -8.75
N LEU A 25 -5.23 -0.69 -8.37
CA LEU A 25 -6.33 -0.20 -7.50
C LEU A 25 -7.41 0.56 -8.28
N GLY A 26 -7.19 0.83 -9.57
CA GLY A 26 -8.17 1.44 -10.46
C GLY A 26 -8.35 2.94 -10.28
N ALA A 27 -7.31 3.66 -9.84
CA ALA A 27 -7.36 5.12 -9.88
C ALA A 27 -7.45 5.61 -11.33
N ALA A 28 -8.33 6.58 -11.57
CA ALA A 28 -8.54 7.14 -12.91
C ALA A 28 -7.36 8.02 -13.39
N ASP A 29 -6.62 8.62 -12.45
CA ASP A 29 -5.46 9.46 -12.71
C ASP A 29 -4.52 9.50 -11.49
N THR A 30 -3.35 10.11 -11.68
CA THR A 30 -2.34 10.28 -10.62
C THR A 30 -2.62 11.50 -9.73
N THR A 31 -3.80 12.12 -9.83
CA THR A 31 -4.19 13.22 -8.95
C THR A 31 -4.37 12.71 -7.54
N GLN A 32 -3.89 13.47 -6.56
CA GLN A 32 -3.95 13.10 -5.14
C GLN A 32 -5.35 12.68 -4.67
N LYS A 33 -6.42 13.29 -5.20
CA LYS A 33 -7.81 12.93 -4.87
C LYS A 33 -8.19 11.52 -5.36
N GLN A 34 -7.83 11.16 -6.59
CA GLN A 34 -8.12 9.84 -7.15
C GLN A 34 -7.28 8.75 -6.48
N LEU A 35 -6.00 9.03 -6.24
CA LEU A 35 -5.11 8.13 -5.51
C LEU A 35 -5.62 7.86 -4.08
N LEU A 36 -6.07 8.90 -3.37
CA LEU A 36 -6.64 8.74 -2.03
C LEU A 36 -7.97 7.96 -2.08
N LEU A 37 -8.82 8.24 -3.05
CA LEU A 37 -10.09 7.51 -3.22
C LEU A 37 -9.85 6.02 -3.51
N ALA A 38 -8.94 5.71 -4.42
CA ALA A 38 -8.57 4.33 -4.74
C ALA A 38 -7.92 3.63 -3.53
N PHE A 39 -7.11 4.34 -2.75
CA PHE A 39 -6.57 3.83 -1.48
C PHE A 39 -7.69 3.47 -0.50
N GLU A 40 -8.63 4.37 -0.27
CA GLU A 40 -9.76 4.18 0.66
C GLU A 40 -10.66 3.01 0.24
N LEU A 41 -11.00 2.93 -1.05
CA LEU A 41 -11.84 1.87 -1.61
C LEU A 41 -11.17 0.48 -1.53
N ASN A 42 -9.83 0.44 -1.61
CA ASN A 42 -9.06 -0.80 -1.61
C ASN A 42 -8.33 -1.09 -0.29
N LYS A 43 -8.70 -0.41 0.81
CA LYS A 43 -8.06 -0.57 2.14
C LYS A 43 -7.87 -2.03 2.57
N ARG A 44 -8.86 -2.90 2.29
CA ARG A 44 -8.78 -4.33 2.65
C ARG A 44 -7.73 -5.09 1.85
N ARG A 45 -7.69 -4.90 0.53
CA ARG A 45 -6.65 -5.50 -0.34
C ARG A 45 -5.26 -5.00 0.03
N LEU A 46 -5.13 -3.70 0.32
CA LEU A 46 -3.90 -3.09 0.80
C LEU A 46 -3.45 -3.69 2.14
N LEU A 47 -4.39 -3.99 3.04
CA LEU A 47 -4.09 -4.61 4.33
C LEU A 47 -3.58 -6.05 4.15
N GLU A 48 -4.20 -6.85 3.28
CA GLU A 48 -3.71 -8.19 2.94
C GLU A 48 -2.33 -8.17 2.27
N ALA A 49 -2.08 -7.20 1.39
CA ALA A 49 -0.77 -7.00 0.75
C ALA A 49 0.31 -6.60 1.77
N VAL A 50 -0.06 -5.70 2.68
CA VAL A 50 0.79 -5.26 3.79
C VAL A 50 1.08 -6.42 4.73
N GLU A 51 0.09 -7.21 5.15
CA GLU A 51 0.26 -8.42 5.98
C GLU A 51 1.29 -9.36 5.34
N LYS A 52 1.12 -9.69 4.06
CA LYS A 52 2.04 -10.59 3.34
C LYS A 52 3.47 -10.07 3.27
N LYS A 53 3.67 -8.76 3.11
CA LYS A 53 5.02 -8.17 3.00
C LYS A 53 5.66 -7.82 4.33
N ALA A 54 4.87 -7.39 5.31
CA ALA A 54 5.35 -6.95 6.61
C ALA A 54 5.94 -8.10 7.43
N ILE A 55 5.46 -9.33 7.21
CA ILE A 55 6.05 -10.56 7.79
C ILE A 55 7.55 -10.69 7.46
N HIS A 56 8.00 -10.11 6.35
CA HIS A 56 9.39 -10.16 5.90
C HIS A 56 10.19 -8.87 6.16
N GLY A 57 9.55 -7.80 6.66
CA GLY A 57 10.14 -6.47 6.77
C GLY A 57 10.73 -6.18 8.15
N THR A 58 12.05 -6.04 8.25
CA THR A 58 12.78 -5.64 9.48
C THR A 58 12.71 -4.14 9.78
N GLY A 59 11.53 -3.52 9.63
CA GLY A 59 11.34 -2.07 9.86
C GLY A 59 11.86 -1.17 8.74
N GLU A 60 12.23 -1.74 7.59
CA GLU A 60 12.63 -0.99 6.40
C GLU A 60 11.41 -0.46 5.62
N ARG A 61 11.64 0.52 4.74
CA ARG A 61 10.60 1.06 3.85
C ARG A 61 10.25 0.02 2.79
N ILE A 62 9.00 -0.43 2.77
CA ILE A 62 8.50 -1.39 1.80
C ILE A 62 7.79 -0.66 0.65
N ILE A 63 8.19 -0.97 -0.58
CA ILE A 63 7.51 -0.47 -1.78
C ILE A 63 6.45 -1.50 -2.19
N LEU A 64 5.21 -1.04 -2.29
CA LEU A 64 4.09 -1.82 -2.83
C LEU A 64 3.96 -1.50 -4.32
N SER A 65 4.17 -2.51 -5.16
CA SER A 65 4.03 -2.45 -6.61
C SER A 65 2.69 -3.03 -7.05
N ALA A 66 2.33 -2.89 -8.33
CA ALA A 66 1.09 -3.43 -8.87
C ALA A 66 0.96 -4.96 -8.68
N THR A 67 2.08 -5.69 -8.71
CA THR A 67 2.12 -7.14 -8.49
C THR A 67 1.75 -7.55 -7.06
N ASP A 68 1.83 -6.61 -6.12
CA ASP A 68 1.56 -6.84 -4.71
C ASP A 68 0.11 -6.50 -4.32
N LEU A 69 -0.66 -5.87 -5.21
CA LEU A 69 -1.98 -5.26 -4.97
C LEU A 69 -3.11 -6.02 -5.69
#